data_AF-A0A7C4DR96-F1
#
_entry.id   AF-A0A7C4DR96-F1
#
_cell.length_a   1.000
_cell.length_b   1.000
_cell.length_c   1.000
_cell.angle_alpha   90.00
_cell.angle_beta   90.00
_cell.angle_gamma   90.00
#
_symmetry.space_group_name_H-M   'P 1'
#
loop_
_entity.id
_entity.type
_entity.pdbx_description
1 polymer ?
#
loop_
_entity_poly.entity_id
_entity_poly.type
_entity_poly.pdbx_seq_one_letter_code
_entity_poly.pdbx_strand_id
1 'polypeptide(L)'
;MNVIVKVLKLFPKIEDNGVVGISGYIIREEKWALREIPGNMQVNVIDRLLEVAAEYNVKERSPDAFTLSEVEAPGLRVVLGDGGRFESSTVLTPKPSYLRRMVFVKCDDVSNCKAVYEFKPRSQLIVYEGSISVSNLDYDLIVLECDDHARVLFPHELSQPRVKHVVKKARKKRKRKPSSKN
;
A
#
# COMPACT_ATOMS: atom_id res chain seq x y z
N MET A 1 24.55 10.12 -15.22
CA MET A 1 23.17 10.04 -15.75
C MET A 1 22.28 10.81 -14.80
N ASN A 2 21.47 11.73 -15.32
CA ASN A 2 20.51 12.47 -14.50
C ASN A 2 19.23 11.68 -14.34
N VAL A 3 18.71 11.64 -13.13
CA VAL A 3 17.44 11.03 -12.78
C VAL A 3 16.56 12.03 -12.04
N ILE A 4 15.27 11.89 -12.22
CA ILE A 4 14.26 12.66 -11.49
C ILE A 4 13.75 11.78 -10.35
N VAL A 5 13.75 12.32 -9.16
CA VAL A 5 13.20 11.69 -7.97
C VAL A 5 11.95 12.43 -7.54
N LYS A 6 10.86 11.70 -7.38
CA LYS A 6 9.59 12.17 -6.84
C LYS A 6 9.32 11.43 -5.54
N VAL A 7 9.11 12.14 -4.45
CA VAL A 7 8.71 11.57 -3.16
C VAL A 7 7.30 12.05 -2.81
N LEU A 8 6.40 11.10 -2.58
CA LEU A 8 5.04 11.33 -2.14
C LEU A 8 4.87 10.83 -0.70
N LYS A 9 4.31 11.68 0.16
CA LYS A 9 3.84 11.25 1.49
C LYS A 9 2.34 11.07 1.48
N LEU A 10 1.97 9.80 1.62
CA LEU A 10 0.62 9.30 1.62
C LEU A 10 0.12 9.20 3.06
N PHE A 11 -0.86 10.01 3.42
CA PHE A 11 -1.44 10.03 4.76
C PHE A 11 -2.72 9.21 4.80
N PRO A 12 -2.91 8.38 5.84
CA PRO A 12 -4.14 7.64 6.06
C PRO A 12 -5.40 8.50 5.95
N LYS A 13 -6.38 8.01 5.20
CA LYS A 13 -7.71 8.60 5.11
C LYS A 13 -8.76 7.50 5.08
N ILE A 14 -9.78 7.67 5.88
CA ILE A 14 -11.02 6.89 5.80
C ILE A 14 -12.08 7.78 5.18
N GLU A 15 -12.75 7.26 4.17
CA GLU A 15 -13.96 7.84 3.63
C GLU A 15 -15.14 6.93 3.93
N ASP A 16 -16.21 7.51 4.47
CA ASP A 16 -17.41 6.81 4.89
C ASP A 16 -18.64 7.65 4.55
N ASN A 17 -19.66 7.00 4.02
CA ASN A 17 -20.95 7.60 3.70
C ASN A 17 -22.13 7.00 4.49
N GLY A 18 -21.85 6.19 5.51
CA GLY A 18 -22.83 5.50 6.37
C GLY A 18 -23.23 4.11 5.88
N VAL A 19 -23.04 3.81 4.59
CA VAL A 19 -23.32 2.48 4.00
C VAL A 19 -22.01 1.76 3.71
N VAL A 20 -21.04 2.48 3.13
CA VAL A 20 -19.73 1.95 2.76
C VAL A 20 -18.65 2.86 3.31
N GLY A 21 -17.70 2.24 4.02
CA GLY A 21 -16.46 2.86 4.45
C GLY A 21 -15.29 2.20 3.74
N ILE A 22 -14.31 3.00 3.31
CA ILE A 22 -13.06 2.51 2.75
C ILE A 22 -11.89 3.27 3.36
N SER A 23 -10.83 2.55 3.68
CA SER A 23 -9.54 3.13 4.02
C SER A 23 -8.57 3.15 2.84
N GLY A 24 -7.81 4.23 2.76
CA GLY A 24 -6.76 4.44 1.79
C GLY A 24 -5.88 5.60 2.22
N TYR A 25 -5.34 6.31 1.24
CA TYR A 25 -4.39 7.39 1.45
C TYR A 25 -4.70 8.62 0.62
N ILE A 26 -4.26 9.77 1.10
CA ILE A 26 -4.24 11.03 0.34
C ILE A 26 -2.81 11.58 0.29
N ILE A 27 -2.44 12.21 -0.81
CA ILE A 27 -1.18 12.93 -0.90
C ILE A 27 -1.32 14.24 -0.13
N ARG A 28 -0.41 14.50 0.82
CA ARG A 28 -0.31 15.82 1.48
C ARG A 28 1.00 16.52 1.23
N GLU A 29 2.06 15.76 0.98
CA GLU A 29 3.36 16.31 0.66
C GLU A 29 3.90 15.64 -0.59
N GLU A 30 4.46 16.46 -1.47
CA GLU A 30 5.12 16.05 -2.70
C GLU A 30 6.44 16.80 -2.80
N LYS A 31 7.52 16.07 -3.05
CA LYS A 31 8.86 16.63 -3.22
C LYS A 31 9.47 16.10 -4.51
N TRP A 32 10.16 17.00 -5.21
CA TRP A 32 10.89 16.68 -6.42
C TRP A 32 12.36 16.99 -6.22
N ALA A 33 13.23 16.15 -6.74
CA ALA A 33 14.67 16.35 -6.73
C ALA A 33 15.29 15.84 -8.04
N LEU A 34 16.35 16.52 -8.48
CA LEU A 34 17.23 16.02 -9.54
C LEU A 34 18.45 15.38 -8.89
N ARG A 35 18.86 14.21 -9.37
CA ARG A 35 20.06 13.52 -8.89
C ARG A 35 20.89 13.02 -10.04
N GLU A 36 22.19 13.19 -9.92
CA GLU A 36 23.15 12.59 -10.83
C GLU A 36 23.65 11.26 -10.27
N ILE A 37 23.63 10.21 -11.10
CA ILE A 37 24.16 8.89 -10.78
C ILE A 37 25.39 8.64 -11.67
N PRO A 38 26.51 8.11 -11.13
CA PRO A 38 27.69 7.76 -11.92
C PRO A 38 27.32 6.74 -13.00
N GLY A 39 27.68 7.02 -14.26
CA GLY A 39 27.34 6.20 -15.43
C GLY A 39 28.23 4.97 -15.64
N ASN A 40 28.85 4.43 -14.60
CA ASN A 40 29.79 3.33 -14.74
C ASN A 40 29.04 2.03 -15.12
N MET A 41 29.21 1.59 -16.37
CA MET A 41 28.48 0.52 -17.06
C MET A 41 28.59 -0.90 -16.46
N GLN A 42 29.28 -1.08 -15.33
CA GLN A 42 29.43 -2.40 -14.69
C GLN A 42 28.30 -2.76 -13.72
N VAL A 43 27.48 -1.78 -13.30
CA VAL A 43 26.35 -2.00 -12.39
C VAL A 43 25.05 -1.82 -13.15
N ASN A 44 24.11 -2.75 -12.96
CA ASN A 44 22.78 -2.70 -13.56
C ASN A 44 22.09 -1.37 -13.20
N VAL A 45 21.61 -0.66 -14.22
CA VAL A 45 20.99 0.66 -14.07
C VAL A 45 19.77 0.58 -13.15
N ILE A 46 18.98 -0.49 -13.24
CA ILE A 46 17.80 -0.70 -12.41
C ILE A 46 18.17 -0.76 -10.92
N ASP A 47 19.24 -1.47 -10.59
CA ASP A 47 19.71 -1.60 -9.20
C ASP A 47 20.12 -0.22 -8.64
N ARG A 48 20.73 0.63 -9.45
CA ARG A 48 21.04 2.01 -9.04
C ARG A 48 19.80 2.87 -8.84
N LEU A 49 18.79 2.75 -9.70
CA LEU A 49 17.52 3.46 -9.51
C LEU A 49 16.82 2.98 -8.22
N LEU A 50 16.85 1.68 -7.93
CA LEU A 50 16.34 1.09 -6.70
C LEU A 50 17.08 1.59 -5.46
N GLU A 51 18.41 1.66 -5.50
CA GLU A 51 19.21 2.22 -4.40
C GLU A 51 18.87 3.68 -4.13
N VAL A 52 18.72 4.49 -5.17
CA VAL A 52 18.30 5.89 -5.03
C VAL A 52 16.90 5.96 -4.41
N ALA A 53 15.95 5.17 -4.90
CA ALA A 53 14.59 5.15 -4.35
C ALA A 53 14.58 4.74 -2.86
N ALA A 54 15.38 3.73 -2.50
CA ALA A 54 15.53 3.26 -1.13
C ALA A 54 16.12 4.33 -0.22
N GLU A 55 17.14 5.07 -0.66
CA GLU A 55 17.74 6.16 0.11
C GLU A 55 16.70 7.26 0.42
N TYR A 56 15.91 7.67 -0.57
CA TYR A 56 14.87 8.68 -0.37
C TYR A 56 13.75 8.18 0.54
N ASN A 57 13.32 6.93 0.42
CA ASN A 57 12.34 6.35 1.36
C ASN A 57 12.85 6.33 2.79
N VAL A 58 14.13 6.01 3.03
CA VAL A 58 14.72 6.04 4.38
C VAL A 58 14.81 7.47 4.89
N LYS A 59 15.25 8.41 4.05
CA LYS A 59 15.44 9.83 4.43
C LYS A 59 14.14 10.55 4.73
N GLU A 60 13.09 10.27 3.96
CA GLU A 60 11.80 10.94 4.05
C GLU A 60 10.76 10.15 4.88
N ARG A 61 11.19 9.04 5.49
CA ARG A 61 10.35 8.17 6.30
C ARG A 61 9.64 8.96 7.39
N SER A 62 8.33 8.74 7.49
CA SER A 62 7.49 9.29 8.56
C SER A 62 6.73 8.17 9.26
N PRO A 63 6.56 8.20 10.59
CA PRO A 63 5.75 7.22 11.30
C PRO A 63 4.25 7.30 10.96
N ASP A 64 3.79 8.47 10.50
CA ASP A 64 2.37 8.76 10.28
C ASP A 64 1.97 8.75 8.80
N ALA A 65 2.92 8.47 7.90
CA ALA A 65 2.68 8.43 6.46
C ALA A 65 3.35 7.22 5.82
N PHE A 66 2.73 6.73 4.75
CA PHE A 66 3.36 5.83 3.80
C PHE A 66 4.18 6.68 2.83
N THR A 67 5.44 6.33 2.62
CA THR A 67 6.35 7.08 1.74
C THR A 67 6.50 6.31 0.45
N LEU A 68 6.22 6.98 -0.68
CA LEU A 68 6.41 6.43 -2.02
C LEU A 68 7.47 7.25 -2.74
N SER A 69 8.59 6.61 -3.09
CA SER A 69 9.67 7.21 -3.86
C SER A 69 9.67 6.65 -5.27
N GLU A 70 9.54 7.53 -6.25
CA GLU A 70 9.62 7.22 -7.68
C GLU A 70 10.90 7.81 -8.24
N VAL A 71 11.68 6.99 -8.94
CA VAL A 71 12.92 7.42 -9.60
C VAL A 71 12.79 7.11 -11.08
N GLU A 72 12.94 8.15 -11.90
CA GLU A 72 12.76 8.07 -13.34
C GLU A 72 14.05 8.47 -14.08
N ALA A 73 14.37 7.66 -15.07
CA ALA A 73 15.42 7.89 -16.06
C ALA A 73 14.83 7.65 -17.46
N PRO A 74 15.50 8.05 -18.56
CA PRO A 74 14.99 7.83 -19.91
C PRO A 74 14.63 6.35 -20.16
N GLY A 75 13.34 6.07 -20.35
CA GLY A 75 12.82 4.73 -20.60
C GLY A 75 12.75 3.79 -19.39
N LEU A 76 13.09 4.25 -18.17
CA LEU A 76 13.08 3.44 -16.95
C LEU A 76 12.42 4.18 -15.79
N ARG A 77 11.55 3.47 -15.06
CA ARG A 77 10.93 3.99 -13.83
C ARG A 77 10.95 2.91 -12.76
N VAL A 78 11.39 3.29 -11.56
CA VAL A 78 11.35 2.45 -10.38
C VAL A 78 10.50 3.14 -9.32
N VAL A 79 9.64 2.38 -8.66
CA VAL A 79 8.79 2.86 -7.57
C VAL A 79 9.03 1.97 -6.36
N LEU A 80 9.35 2.58 -5.23
CA LEU A 80 9.53 1.89 -3.96
C LEU A 80 8.63 2.54 -2.91
N GLY A 81 7.94 1.74 -2.10
CA GLY A 81 7.13 2.22 -0.99
C GLY A 81 7.57 1.61 0.34
N ASP A 82 7.54 2.40 1.42
CA ASP A 82 7.76 1.92 2.78
C ASP A 82 6.93 2.74 3.81
N GLY A 83 6.63 2.11 4.94
CA GLY A 83 6.00 2.75 6.09
C GLY A 83 4.48 2.68 6.10
N GLY A 84 3.87 3.65 6.79
CA GLY A 84 2.44 3.64 7.11
C GLY A 84 2.08 2.81 8.35
N ARG A 85 1.18 3.34 9.18
CA ARG A 85 0.45 2.56 10.19
C ARG A 85 -0.94 2.29 9.63
N PHE A 86 -1.12 1.13 9.04
CA PHE A 86 -2.46 0.61 8.78
C PHE A 86 -2.60 -0.74 9.43
N GLU A 87 -3.63 -0.88 10.26
CA GLU A 87 -4.25 -2.19 10.46
C GLU A 87 -5.02 -2.50 9.17
N SER A 88 -4.29 -2.82 8.09
CA SER A 88 -4.88 -3.28 6.85
C SER A 88 -5.50 -4.65 7.09
N SER A 89 -6.75 -4.83 6.64
CA SER A 89 -7.41 -6.13 6.70
C SER A 89 -7.14 -6.94 5.44
N THR A 90 -6.77 -6.27 4.34
CA THR A 90 -6.49 -6.90 3.06
C THR A 90 -5.67 -6.01 2.13
N VAL A 91 -5.12 -6.61 1.09
CA VAL A 91 -4.58 -5.90 -0.08
C VAL A 91 -5.77 -5.62 -1.01
N LEU A 92 -6.09 -4.35 -1.25
CA LEU A 92 -7.18 -3.92 -2.14
C LEU A 92 -6.71 -3.84 -3.59
N THR A 93 -5.49 -3.37 -3.83
CA THR A 93 -4.87 -3.32 -5.17
C THR A 93 -3.41 -3.77 -5.08
N PRO A 94 -2.82 -4.28 -6.18
CA PRO A 94 -1.43 -4.74 -6.19
C PRO A 94 -0.41 -3.60 -6.12
N LYS A 95 -0.83 -2.35 -6.36
CA LYS A 95 -0.01 -1.15 -6.23
C LYS A 95 -0.87 0.07 -5.89
N PRO A 96 -0.31 1.11 -5.21
CA PRO A 96 -1.03 2.34 -4.94
C PRO A 96 -1.64 2.95 -6.21
N SER A 97 -2.96 3.07 -6.25
CA SER A 97 -3.72 3.56 -7.41
C SER A 97 -4.87 4.43 -6.96
N TYR A 98 -5.20 5.47 -7.73
CA TYR A 98 -6.37 6.30 -7.43
C TYR A 98 -7.66 5.52 -7.63
N LEU A 99 -8.54 5.59 -6.64
CA LEU A 99 -9.85 5.00 -6.69
C LEU A 99 -10.79 5.91 -7.50
N ARG A 100 -11.42 5.35 -8.54
CA ARG A 100 -12.51 6.02 -9.27
C ARG A 100 -13.85 5.79 -8.61
N ARG A 101 -14.15 4.52 -8.31
CA ARG A 101 -15.40 4.09 -7.65
C ARG A 101 -15.34 2.64 -7.20
N MET A 102 -16.29 2.26 -6.35
CA MET A 102 -16.61 0.87 -6.06
C MET A 102 -18.04 0.58 -6.49
N VAL A 103 -18.23 -0.51 -7.22
CA VAL A 103 -19.56 -1.00 -7.62
C VAL A 103 -19.83 -2.29 -6.88
N PHE A 104 -20.89 -2.31 -6.08
CA PHE A 104 -21.34 -3.50 -5.38
C PHE A 104 -22.36 -4.21 -6.27
N VAL A 105 -22.17 -5.51 -6.46
CA VAL A 105 -22.93 -6.30 -7.42
C VAL A 105 -23.57 -7.48 -6.71
N LYS A 106 -24.84 -7.72 -7.02
CA LYS A 106 -25.59 -8.91 -6.63
C LYS A 106 -25.85 -9.75 -7.87
N CYS A 107 -25.64 -11.05 -7.78
CA CYS A 107 -25.87 -12.00 -8.85
C CYS A 107 -26.98 -12.97 -8.44
N ASP A 108 -28.13 -12.88 -9.11
CA ASP A 108 -29.23 -13.82 -8.90
C ASP A 108 -28.88 -15.20 -9.49
N ASP A 109 -28.12 -15.20 -10.59
CA ASP A 109 -27.55 -16.36 -11.25
C ASP A 109 -26.20 -15.99 -11.91
N VAL A 110 -25.49 -16.97 -12.49
CA VAL A 110 -24.14 -16.77 -13.10
C VAL A 110 -24.17 -15.77 -14.27
N SER A 111 -25.31 -15.63 -14.94
CA SER A 111 -25.50 -14.79 -16.12
C SER A 111 -26.17 -13.45 -15.81
N ASN A 112 -26.72 -13.27 -14.62
CA ASN A 112 -27.55 -12.14 -14.25
C ASN A 112 -27.01 -11.49 -12.97
N CYS A 113 -26.05 -10.59 -13.18
CA CYS A 113 -25.46 -9.76 -12.15
C CYS A 113 -25.87 -8.30 -12.36
N LYS A 114 -26.28 -7.63 -11.28
CA LYS A 114 -26.72 -6.23 -11.29
C LYS A 114 -25.98 -5.43 -10.24
N ALA A 115 -25.63 -4.20 -10.59
CA ALA A 115 -25.12 -3.23 -9.63
C ALA A 115 -26.24 -2.84 -8.66
N VAL A 116 -26.01 -3.04 -7.36
CA VAL A 116 -26.96 -2.69 -6.29
C VAL A 116 -26.58 -1.40 -5.57
N TYR A 117 -25.30 -1.04 -5.61
CA TYR A 117 -24.80 0.18 -4.99
C TYR A 117 -23.52 0.67 -5.65
N GLU A 118 -23.32 1.99 -5.68
CA GLU A 118 -22.10 2.62 -6.16
C GLU A 118 -21.57 3.59 -5.11
N PHE A 119 -20.31 3.38 -4.71
CA PHE A 119 -19.55 4.31 -3.88
C PHE A 119 -18.59 5.10 -4.76
N LYS A 120 -18.60 6.42 -4.63
CA LYS A 120 -17.60 7.30 -5.24
C LYS A 120 -16.83 8.02 -4.14
N PRO A 121 -15.49 8.00 -4.17
CA PRO A 121 -14.71 8.75 -3.20
C PRO A 121 -14.95 10.25 -3.38
N ARG A 122 -15.00 10.98 -2.26
CA ARG A 122 -15.17 12.44 -2.23
C ARG A 122 -13.86 13.16 -2.49
N SER A 123 -12.73 12.53 -2.16
CA SER A 123 -11.39 13.05 -2.43
C SER A 123 -10.63 12.16 -3.41
N GLN A 124 -9.46 12.62 -3.86
CA GLN A 124 -8.52 11.82 -4.65
C GLN A 124 -7.87 10.76 -3.77
N LEU A 125 -8.63 9.69 -3.49
CA LEU A 125 -8.23 8.61 -2.60
C LEU A 125 -7.36 7.60 -3.35
N ILE A 126 -6.20 7.29 -2.78
CA ILE A 126 -5.29 6.24 -3.26
C ILE A 126 -5.53 4.97 -2.44
N VAL A 127 -5.81 3.86 -3.11
CA VAL A 127 -6.00 2.54 -2.49
C VAL A 127 -4.80 1.64 -2.78
N TYR A 128 -4.39 0.88 -1.77
CA TYR A 128 -3.35 -0.15 -1.83
C TYR A 128 -3.70 -1.25 -0.84
N GLU A 129 -3.08 -1.24 0.34
CA GLU A 129 -3.50 -2.01 1.50
C GLU A 129 -4.52 -1.20 2.31
N GLY A 130 -5.58 -1.85 2.77
CA GLY A 130 -6.65 -1.17 3.47
C GLY A 130 -7.74 -2.10 3.97
N SER A 131 -8.92 -1.52 4.15
CA SER A 131 -10.12 -2.15 4.66
C SER A 131 -11.34 -1.53 4.00
N ILE A 132 -12.33 -2.37 3.71
CA ILE A 132 -13.66 -1.95 3.26
C ILE A 132 -14.63 -2.45 4.33
N SER A 133 -15.45 -1.55 4.85
CA SER A 133 -16.56 -1.85 5.75
C SER A 133 -17.88 -1.59 5.03
N VAL A 134 -18.81 -2.54 5.13
CA VAL A 134 -20.10 -2.46 4.46
C VAL A 134 -21.20 -2.71 5.48
N SER A 135 -22.20 -1.83 5.52
CA SER A 135 -23.33 -1.87 6.45
C SER A 135 -24.64 -2.01 5.69
N ASN A 136 -25.45 -3.01 6.04
CA ASN A 136 -26.81 -3.21 5.53
C ASN A 136 -26.93 -3.27 3.99
N LEU A 137 -25.95 -3.86 3.31
CA LEU A 137 -25.98 -4.06 1.87
C LEU A 137 -25.87 -5.55 1.54
N ASP A 138 -26.80 -6.04 0.72
CA ASP A 138 -26.75 -7.40 0.18
C ASP A 138 -26.02 -7.38 -1.17
N TYR A 139 -24.84 -7.98 -1.23
CA TYR A 139 -23.98 -8.04 -2.41
C TYR A 139 -23.15 -9.32 -2.40
N ASP A 140 -22.75 -9.79 -3.59
CA ASP A 140 -21.94 -11.00 -3.76
C ASP A 140 -20.48 -10.69 -4.11
N LEU A 141 -20.23 -9.55 -4.77
CA LEU A 141 -18.89 -9.07 -5.11
C LEU A 141 -18.82 -7.55 -5.20
N ILE A 142 -17.60 -7.03 -5.14
CA ILE A 142 -17.27 -5.61 -5.29
C ILE A 142 -16.35 -5.48 -6.49
N VAL A 143 -16.68 -4.59 -7.42
CA VAL A 143 -15.79 -4.15 -8.50
C VAL A 143 -15.12 -2.85 -8.04
N LEU A 144 -13.83 -2.95 -7.71
CA LEU A 144 -12.97 -1.84 -7.33
C LEU A 144 -12.35 -1.26 -8.61
N GLU A 145 -12.85 -0.12 -9.08
CA GLU A 145 -12.33 0.55 -10.28
C GLU A 145 -11.30 1.61 -9.90
N CYS A 146 -10.06 1.41 -10.33
CA CYS A 146 -8.97 2.36 -10.20
C CYS A 146 -8.66 3.04 -11.54
N ASP A 147 -7.75 4.00 -11.53
CA ASP A 147 -7.39 4.74 -12.74
C ASP A 147 -6.81 3.89 -13.88
N ASP A 148 -6.12 2.81 -13.52
CA ASP A 148 -5.30 2.00 -14.42
C ASP A 148 -5.76 0.54 -14.51
N HIS A 149 -6.62 0.09 -13.61
CA HIS A 149 -7.17 -1.27 -13.62
C HIS A 149 -8.48 -1.36 -12.83
N ALA A 150 -9.21 -2.45 -13.01
CA ALA A 150 -10.30 -2.84 -12.14
C ALA A 150 -9.97 -4.18 -11.47
N ARG A 151 -10.42 -4.35 -10.23
CA ARG A 151 -10.29 -5.62 -9.50
C ARG A 151 -11.64 -6.04 -8.96
N VAL A 152 -11.95 -7.32 -9.08
CA VAL A 152 -13.08 -7.95 -8.40
C VAL A 152 -12.62 -8.42 -7.02
N LEU A 153 -13.37 -8.06 -5.99
CA LEU A 153 -13.18 -8.47 -4.60
C LEU A 153 -14.42 -9.21 -4.12
N PHE A 154 -14.22 -10.40 -3.57
CA PHE A 154 -15.29 -11.12 -2.88
C PHE A 154 -15.34 -10.75 -1.40
N PRO A 155 -16.51 -10.85 -0.72
CA PRO A 155 -16.65 -10.52 0.69
C PRO A 155 -15.62 -11.22 1.61
N HIS A 156 -15.24 -12.46 1.29
CA HIS A 156 -14.26 -13.21 2.06
C HIS A 156 -12.82 -12.68 1.92
N GLU A 157 -12.51 -11.91 0.87
CA GLU A 157 -11.21 -11.25 0.71
C GLU A 157 -11.05 -10.00 1.59
N LEU A 158 -12.15 -9.45 2.12
CA LEU A 158 -12.13 -8.22 2.92
C LEU A 158 -11.52 -8.40 4.32
N SER A 159 -11.49 -9.65 4.80
CA SER A 159 -10.82 -10.01 6.05
C SER A 159 -9.80 -11.11 5.80
N GLN A 160 -8.55 -10.73 5.56
CA GLN A 160 -7.49 -11.71 5.58
C GLN A 160 -7.25 -12.19 7.02
N PRO A 161 -7.12 -13.50 7.25
CA PRO A 161 -6.78 -13.99 8.57
C PRO A 161 -5.42 -13.43 8.98
N ARG A 162 -5.38 -12.71 10.12
CA ARG A 162 -4.13 -12.17 10.67
C ARG A 162 -3.13 -13.32 10.85
N VAL A 163 -2.08 -13.34 10.04
CA VAL A 163 -0.95 -14.27 10.23
C VAL A 163 -0.34 -13.90 11.57
N LYS A 164 -0.62 -14.71 12.61
CA LYS A 164 -0.01 -14.51 13.93
C LYS A 164 1.49 -14.69 13.77
N HIS A 165 2.24 -13.59 13.76
CA HIS A 165 3.70 -13.64 13.90
C HIS A 165 4.00 -14.24 15.28
N VAL A 166 4.22 -15.56 15.32
CA VAL A 166 4.78 -16.22 16.50
C VAL A 166 6.23 -15.77 16.60
N VAL A 167 6.45 -14.64 17.27
CA VAL A 167 7.79 -14.26 17.70
C VAL A 167 8.22 -15.30 18.72
N LYS A 168 8.96 -16.32 18.28
CA LYS A 168 9.67 -17.23 19.17
C LYS A 168 10.67 -16.39 19.97
N LYS A 169 10.26 -15.90 21.14
CA LYS A 169 11.16 -15.26 22.10
C LYS A 169 12.26 -16.26 22.41
N ALA A 170 13.46 -16.01 21.88
CA ALA A 170 14.64 -16.80 22.20
C ALA A 170 14.84 -16.76 23.73
N ARG A 171 14.73 -17.93 24.36
CA ARG A 171 14.87 -18.09 25.81
C ARG A 171 16.31 -17.74 26.18
N LYS A 172 16.52 -16.55 26.74
CA LYS A 172 17.84 -16.06 27.18
C LYS A 172 18.42 -17.05 28.20
N LYS A 173 19.38 -17.89 27.79
CA LYS A 173 20.13 -18.76 28.72
C LYS A 173 20.88 -17.87 29.69
N ARG A 174 20.46 -17.87 30.97
CA ARG A 174 21.20 -17.26 32.08
C ARG A 174 22.59 -17.92 32.13
N LYS A 175 23.67 -17.16 31.87
CA LYS A 175 25.04 -17.58 32.18
C LYS A 175 25.11 -17.83 33.69
N ARG A 176 25.40 -19.08 34.10
CA ARG A 176 25.76 -19.41 35.48
C ARG A 176 27.06 -18.67 35.81
N LYS A 177 27.06 -17.84 36.86
CA LYS A 177 28.30 -17.31 37.45
C LYS A 177 29.13 -18.50 37.96
N PRO A 178 30.46 -18.54 37.75
CA PRO A 178 31.29 -19.53 38.38
C PRO A 178 31.35 -19.24 39.89
N SER A 179 31.09 -20.27 40.69
CA SER A 179 31.35 -20.25 42.12
C SER A 179 32.85 -20.09 42.36
N SER A 180 33.28 -18.93 42.86
CA SER A 180 34.59 -18.78 43.44
C SER A 180 34.65 -19.66 44.69
N LYS A 181 35.54 -20.67 44.68
CA LYS A 181 36.02 -21.30 45.90
C LYS A 181 36.95 -20.29 46.58
N ASN A 182 36.65 -19.97 47.83
CA ASN A 182 37.62 -19.82 48.92
C ASN A 182 36.95 -20.42 50.17
#